data_AF-D4ZFA3-F1
#
_entry.id   AF-D4ZFA3-F1
#
_cell.length_a   1.000
_cell.length_b   1.000
_cell.length_c   1.000
_cell.angle_alpha   90.00
_cell.angle_beta   90.00
_cell.angle_gamma   90.00
#
_symmetry.space_group_name_H-M   'P 1'
#
loop_
_entity.id
_entity.type
_entity.pdbx_description
1 polymer ?
#
loop_
_entity_poly.entity_id
_entity_poly.type
_entity_poly.pdbx_seq_one_letter_code
_entity_poly.pdbx_strand_id
1 'polypeptide(L)'
;MQSITHPSPELLAALGSISDFKVAAAFGVRPYQVRDLRVIHNIPTVLAAIERQSFDWGEESDGLLGTMPDTKLARLIGTSRSIVNARRDKLKISAFVPLIFELSRSGSKQHCWLPEEDLLLGTDFDNIIADQLNLNQLQVTHRRYQLSVDPFRRSATIQWTEHMLDNLGEISDKDFAEYFEICVASVYLKRLLLSIPALNAIDPPSPPCIPKAAIKLLGIKTDVELTHEFSIGRWPIRVNRLFRGLAPAQRLPRSNQIEWKLEQEAMLGKVSDLDLGKIMKVSASSVKYRREALHIKPYVRVKEVDWNEFKLKGLGRSEDLALAQAWNCDVSKVRDKRESLHIPEHHGPRCWLNSELIMLGRLSDPETARRLGVSSTVVRNKRIEINIKPLLSQKKFIWTKKRLALLGTMADERLAYQLKVTPNVVSKKRVQLNIPIWSSPHKGTWSNPKAIAKLGTMSDPDLAKFLGNTASAVYRKRKQMGIPAYVAKIAMLS
;
A
#
# COMPACT_ATOMS: atom_id res chain seq x y z
N MET A 1 6.36 28.75 13.95
CA MET A 1 6.53 29.96 13.13
C MET A 1 7.62 30.79 13.77
N GLN A 2 8.67 31.15 13.04
CA GLN A 2 9.53 32.27 13.38
C GLN A 2 9.36 33.27 12.25
N SER A 3 8.66 34.37 12.52
CA SER A 3 8.58 35.50 11.62
C SER A 3 9.96 36.15 11.56
N ILE A 4 10.47 36.36 10.35
CA ILE A 4 11.62 37.24 10.13
C ILE A 4 11.06 38.67 10.21
N THR A 5 10.92 39.19 11.43
CA THR A 5 10.31 40.51 11.66
C THR A 5 11.18 41.66 11.14
N HIS A 6 12.48 41.42 10.98
CA HIS A 6 13.43 42.31 10.34
C HIS A 6 14.33 41.49 9.39
N PRO A 7 14.08 41.50 8.07
CA PRO A 7 15.02 40.93 7.09
C PRO A 7 16.31 41.76 7.09
N SER A 8 17.47 41.13 6.91
CA SER A 8 18.74 41.86 6.82
C SER A 8 18.78 42.69 5.51
N PRO A 9 19.44 43.87 5.51
CA PRO A 9 19.54 44.70 4.31
C PRO A 9 20.27 43.98 3.17
N GLU A 10 21.22 43.11 3.49
CA GLU A 10 21.94 42.25 2.55
C GLU A 10 21.01 41.24 1.86
N LEU A 11 20.07 40.64 2.60
CA LEU A 11 19.07 39.72 2.06
C LEU A 11 18.13 40.47 1.12
N LEU A 12 17.64 41.65 1.53
CA LEU A 12 16.78 42.50 0.69
C LEU A 12 17.48 42.92 -0.61
N ALA A 13 18.77 43.28 -0.56
CA ALA A 13 19.55 43.58 -1.76
C ALA A 13 19.67 42.36 -2.69
N ALA A 14 19.89 41.17 -2.15
CA ALA A 14 19.99 39.94 -2.94
C ALA A 14 18.68 39.52 -3.62
N LEU A 15 17.51 39.99 -3.15
CA LEU A 15 16.20 39.71 -3.78
C LEU A 15 16.10 40.21 -5.22
N GLY A 16 16.92 41.16 -5.67
CA GLY A 16 16.91 41.66 -7.05
C GLY A 16 17.87 40.95 -8.01
N SER A 17 18.87 40.21 -7.50
CA SER A 17 20.04 39.80 -8.30
C SER A 17 20.19 38.28 -8.50
N ILE A 18 19.54 37.47 -7.67
CA ILE A 18 19.77 36.02 -7.54
C ILE A 18 18.43 35.26 -7.50
N SER A 19 18.38 33.97 -7.83
CA SER A 19 17.15 33.15 -7.71
C SER A 19 16.75 32.90 -6.25
N ASP A 20 15.45 32.74 -5.96
CA ASP A 20 14.93 32.63 -4.58
C ASP A 20 15.64 31.53 -3.77
N PHE A 21 15.90 30.39 -4.40
CA PHE A 21 16.54 29.24 -3.79
C PHE A 21 18.02 29.47 -3.48
N LYS A 22 18.73 30.25 -4.30
CA LYS A 22 20.13 30.64 -4.04
C LYS A 22 20.23 31.72 -2.96
N VAL A 23 19.27 32.66 -2.90
CA VAL A 23 19.16 33.61 -1.76
C VAL A 23 18.84 32.84 -0.47
N ALA A 24 17.88 31.90 -0.51
CA ALA A 24 17.53 31.05 0.63
C ALA A 24 18.73 30.24 1.14
N ALA A 25 19.48 29.61 0.25
CA ALA A 25 20.69 28.87 0.59
C ALA A 25 21.82 29.75 1.16
N ALA A 26 22.02 30.96 0.62
CA ALA A 26 23.06 31.88 1.07
C ALA A 26 22.79 32.46 2.47
N PHE A 27 21.54 32.82 2.78
CA PHE A 27 21.16 33.45 4.05
C PHE A 27 20.56 32.47 5.08
N GLY A 28 20.47 31.17 4.77
CA GLY A 28 19.95 30.14 5.68
C GLY A 28 18.45 30.22 5.98
N VAL A 29 17.70 31.01 5.20
CA VAL A 29 16.25 31.19 5.34
C VAL A 29 15.48 30.17 4.48
N ARG A 30 14.20 29.95 4.75
CA ARG A 30 13.40 29.06 3.88
C ARG A 30 13.02 29.77 2.57
N PRO A 31 13.01 29.06 1.42
CA PRO A 31 12.62 29.65 0.14
C PRO A 31 11.27 30.40 0.17
N TYR A 32 10.26 29.88 0.90
CA TYR A 32 8.94 30.55 0.94
C TYR A 32 9.04 31.93 1.60
N GLN A 33 9.95 32.12 2.57
CA GLN A 33 10.16 33.42 3.21
C GLN A 33 10.80 34.43 2.24
N VAL A 34 11.63 33.96 1.30
CA VAL A 34 12.23 34.78 0.23
C VAL A 34 11.15 35.22 -0.78
N ARG A 35 10.29 34.28 -1.21
CA ARG A 35 9.11 34.53 -2.05
C ARG A 35 8.16 35.54 -1.40
N ASP A 36 7.79 35.31 -0.14
CA ASP A 36 6.86 36.17 0.58
C ASP A 36 7.46 37.58 0.79
N LEU A 37 8.78 37.69 1.04
CA LEU A 37 9.48 38.98 1.07
C LEU A 37 9.50 39.68 -0.30
N ARG A 38 9.70 38.96 -1.42
CA ARG A 38 9.57 39.54 -2.78
C ARG A 38 8.17 40.11 -3.02
N VAL A 39 7.12 39.40 -2.59
CA VAL A 39 5.73 39.87 -2.70
C VAL A 39 5.48 41.09 -1.82
N ILE A 40 5.92 41.08 -0.55
CA ILE A 40 5.77 42.21 0.38
C ILE A 40 6.50 43.47 -0.12
N HIS A 41 7.67 43.32 -0.75
CA HIS A 41 8.49 44.42 -1.26
C HIS A 41 8.28 44.72 -2.76
N ASN A 42 7.34 44.04 -3.44
CA ASN A 42 7.07 44.17 -4.89
C ASN A 42 8.31 44.02 -5.80
N ILE A 43 9.24 43.12 -5.44
CA ILE A 43 10.48 42.89 -6.21
C ILE A 43 10.25 41.78 -7.27
N PRO A 44 10.39 42.08 -8.57
CA PRO A 44 10.14 41.10 -9.63
C PRO A 44 11.23 40.03 -9.73
N THR A 45 10.84 38.82 -10.14
CA THR A 45 11.75 37.68 -10.34
C THR A 45 12.72 37.94 -11.51
N VAL A 46 14.02 37.68 -11.29
CA VAL A 46 15.17 38.01 -12.17
C VAL A 46 15.12 37.42 -13.60
N LEU A 47 14.13 36.58 -13.92
CA LEU A 47 13.96 35.92 -15.23
C LEU A 47 13.71 36.88 -16.42
N ALA A 48 13.43 38.16 -16.17
CA ALA A 48 13.06 39.13 -17.20
C ALA A 48 14.21 39.55 -18.15
N ALA A 49 15.48 39.40 -17.73
CA ALA A 49 16.63 40.05 -18.36
C ALA A 49 17.74 39.07 -18.83
N ILE A 50 17.36 37.88 -19.32
CA ILE A 50 18.30 36.97 -19.99
C ILE A 50 18.20 37.20 -21.50
N GLU A 51 19.22 37.82 -22.09
CA GLU A 51 19.35 37.97 -23.54
C GLU A 51 19.41 36.59 -24.22
N ARG A 52 18.67 36.43 -25.33
CA ARG A 52 18.56 35.17 -26.05
C ARG A 52 19.31 35.27 -27.37
N GLN A 53 20.16 34.28 -27.65
CA GLN A 53 20.88 34.18 -28.93
C GLN A 53 19.89 34.20 -30.10
N SER A 54 20.14 35.08 -31.07
CA SER A 54 19.44 35.10 -32.35
C SER A 54 19.89 33.94 -33.24
N PHE A 55 18.98 33.43 -34.06
CA PHE A 55 19.27 32.42 -35.08
C PHE A 55 18.58 32.81 -36.39
N ASP A 56 19.30 32.72 -37.49
CA ASP A 56 18.86 33.12 -38.82
C ASP A 56 18.18 31.96 -39.56
N TRP A 57 17.06 32.25 -40.21
CA TRP A 57 16.16 31.25 -40.78
C TRP A 57 16.27 31.17 -42.30
N GLY A 58 16.44 29.96 -42.84
CA GLY A 58 16.41 29.66 -44.27
C GLY A 58 15.16 28.88 -44.70
N GLU A 59 14.85 28.87 -45.99
CA GLU A 59 13.60 28.31 -46.53
C GLU A 59 13.39 26.83 -46.19
N GLU A 60 14.43 26.00 -46.24
CA GLU A 60 14.38 24.59 -45.84
C GLU A 60 13.97 24.39 -44.37
N SER A 61 14.31 25.34 -43.49
CA SER A 61 13.99 25.28 -42.06
C SER A 61 12.57 25.77 -41.73
N ASP A 62 12.03 26.73 -42.50
CA ASP A 62 10.64 27.15 -42.39
C ASP A 62 9.67 26.07 -42.91
N GLY A 63 10.04 25.38 -44.01
CA GLY A 63 9.21 24.33 -44.62
C GLY A 63 8.92 23.10 -43.74
N LEU A 64 9.64 22.94 -42.62
CA LEU A 64 9.44 21.85 -41.66
C LEU A 64 8.48 22.20 -40.51
N LEU A 65 8.13 23.48 -40.33
CA LEU A 65 7.28 23.95 -39.23
C LEU A 65 5.88 23.30 -39.29
N GLY A 66 5.35 22.86 -38.15
CA GLY A 66 4.04 22.20 -38.05
C GLY A 66 3.96 20.75 -38.56
N THR A 67 4.93 20.28 -39.37
CA THR A 67 4.96 18.89 -39.89
C THR A 67 5.21 17.84 -38.80
N MET A 68 5.87 18.25 -37.70
CA MET A 68 6.24 17.44 -36.55
C MET A 68 6.35 18.34 -35.31
N PRO A 69 6.39 17.78 -34.08
CA PRO A 69 6.51 18.59 -32.87
C PRO A 69 7.76 19.50 -32.88
N ASP A 70 7.57 20.78 -32.52
CA ASP A 70 8.60 21.84 -32.56
C ASP A 70 9.89 21.46 -31.79
N THR A 71 9.80 20.61 -30.77
CA THR A 71 10.94 20.07 -30.00
C THR A 71 11.80 19.06 -30.77
N LYS A 72 11.24 18.36 -31.76
CA LYS A 72 11.97 17.48 -32.68
C LYS A 72 12.63 18.30 -33.79
N LEU A 73 11.91 19.30 -34.32
CA LEU A 73 12.43 20.22 -35.33
C LEU A 73 13.62 21.03 -34.80
N ALA A 74 13.51 21.65 -33.63
CA ALA A 74 14.59 22.44 -33.03
C ALA A 74 15.92 21.67 -32.92
N ARG A 75 15.86 20.39 -32.55
CA ARG A 75 17.04 19.50 -32.48
C ARG A 75 17.62 19.15 -33.85
N LEU A 76 16.81 19.15 -34.91
CA LEU A 76 17.24 18.83 -36.27
C LEU A 76 18.00 20.00 -36.91
N ILE A 77 17.57 21.24 -36.65
CA ILE A 77 18.20 22.47 -37.17
C ILE A 77 19.20 23.12 -36.19
N GLY A 78 19.49 22.50 -35.05
CA GLY A 78 20.50 22.96 -34.09
C GLY A 78 20.09 24.15 -33.21
N THR A 79 18.79 24.39 -33.00
CA THR A 79 18.25 25.58 -32.32
C THR A 79 17.52 25.27 -31.00
N SER A 80 17.15 26.32 -30.27
CA SER A 80 16.24 26.19 -29.12
C SER A 80 14.78 26.20 -29.56
N ARG A 81 13.93 25.38 -28.92
CA ARG A 81 12.49 25.31 -29.25
C ARG A 81 11.80 26.68 -29.17
N SER A 82 12.27 27.56 -28.30
CA SER A 82 11.74 28.91 -28.11
C SER A 82 11.78 29.75 -29.38
N ILE A 83 12.85 29.61 -30.18
CA ILE A 83 13.01 30.31 -31.45
C ILE A 83 12.11 29.66 -32.52
N VAL A 84 12.02 28.33 -32.54
CA VAL A 84 11.14 27.57 -33.45
C VAL A 84 9.67 27.91 -33.22
N ASN A 85 9.21 27.93 -31.96
CA ASN A 85 7.87 28.37 -31.57
C ASN A 85 7.62 29.81 -32.07
N ALA A 86 8.52 30.76 -31.78
CA ALA A 86 8.38 32.15 -32.19
C ALA A 86 8.31 32.33 -33.72
N ARG A 87 9.06 31.54 -34.50
CA ARG A 87 8.96 31.51 -35.96
C ARG A 87 7.63 30.92 -36.42
N ARG A 88 7.22 29.76 -35.87
CA ARG A 88 5.95 29.08 -36.17
C ARG A 88 4.75 30.01 -35.94
N ASP A 89 4.73 30.71 -34.80
CA ASP A 89 3.67 31.64 -34.43
C ASP A 89 3.69 32.92 -35.30
N LYS A 90 4.89 33.44 -35.65
CA LYS A 90 5.03 34.56 -36.60
C LYS A 90 4.52 34.23 -38.01
N LEU A 91 4.71 32.99 -38.46
CA LEU A 91 4.17 32.47 -39.72
C LEU A 91 2.73 31.93 -39.59
N LYS A 92 2.12 31.99 -38.39
CA LYS A 92 0.77 31.50 -38.07
C LYS A 92 0.51 30.03 -38.41
N ILE A 93 1.56 29.20 -38.42
CA ILE A 93 1.44 27.76 -38.68
C ILE A 93 0.94 27.07 -37.39
N SER A 94 -0.13 26.29 -37.47
CA SER A 94 -0.66 25.57 -36.31
C SER A 94 0.35 24.56 -35.76
N ALA A 95 0.38 24.39 -34.44
CA ALA A 95 1.20 23.35 -33.80
C ALA A 95 0.68 21.94 -34.16
N PHE A 96 1.59 20.96 -34.21
CA PHE A 96 1.28 19.57 -34.54
C PHE A 96 0.42 18.89 -33.44
N VAL A 97 -0.77 18.38 -33.80
CA VAL A 97 -1.72 17.73 -32.87
C VAL A 97 -2.18 16.35 -33.39
N PRO A 98 -2.11 15.27 -32.59
CA PRO A 98 -2.68 13.97 -32.92
C PRO A 98 -4.17 13.85 -32.51
N LEU A 99 -4.98 13.14 -33.32
CA LEU A 99 -6.46 13.06 -33.23
C LEU A 99 -6.98 11.78 -32.56
N ILE A 100 -7.93 11.88 -31.61
CA ILE A 100 -8.90 10.82 -31.21
C ILE A 100 -10.27 11.48 -30.85
N PHE A 101 -11.37 10.74 -31.02
CA PHE A 101 -12.80 11.14 -30.97
C PHE A 101 -13.46 11.23 -29.56
N GLU A 102 -14.63 11.88 -29.52
CA GLU A 102 -15.60 11.94 -28.39
C GLU A 102 -16.92 11.20 -28.68
N LEU A 103 -17.78 10.98 -27.66
CA LEU A 103 -19.22 11.35 -27.68
C LEU A 103 -19.93 11.16 -26.30
N SER A 104 -21.14 11.71 -26.18
CA SER A 104 -21.95 11.85 -24.93
C SER A 104 -23.47 11.93 -25.32
N ARG A 105 -24.54 12.00 -24.49
CA ARG A 105 -24.82 12.58 -23.15
C ARG A 105 -25.93 11.78 -22.39
N SER A 106 -26.41 12.30 -21.25
CA SER A 106 -27.62 11.86 -20.49
C SER A 106 -28.46 13.09 -20.07
N GLY A 107 -29.63 12.93 -19.44
CA GLY A 107 -30.50 14.08 -19.10
C GLY A 107 -31.55 13.91 -17.99
N SER A 108 -31.64 14.93 -17.14
CA SER A 108 -32.78 15.33 -16.30
C SER A 108 -32.72 16.86 -16.14
N LYS A 109 -33.78 17.54 -15.68
CA LYS A 109 -33.81 19.03 -15.67
C LYS A 109 -32.70 19.61 -14.76
N GLN A 110 -31.75 20.32 -15.38
CA GLN A 110 -30.56 20.90 -14.74
C GLN A 110 -30.77 22.37 -14.35
N HIS A 111 -29.91 22.89 -13.45
CA HIS A 111 -29.55 24.31 -13.44
C HIS A 111 -29.00 24.70 -14.82
N CYS A 112 -29.32 25.89 -15.32
CA CYS A 112 -28.87 26.35 -16.63
C CYS A 112 -27.44 26.93 -16.54
N TRP A 113 -26.47 26.04 -16.30
CA TRP A 113 -25.06 26.38 -16.18
C TRP A 113 -24.58 27.25 -17.33
N LEU A 114 -24.06 28.43 -17.00
CA LEU A 114 -23.37 29.30 -17.96
C LEU A 114 -21.98 28.71 -18.28
N PRO A 115 -21.39 29.00 -19.46
CA PRO A 115 -20.05 28.51 -19.79
C PRO A 115 -18.98 28.94 -18.77
N GLU A 116 -19.15 30.11 -18.16
CA GLU A 116 -18.29 30.65 -17.11
C GLU A 116 -18.44 29.90 -15.77
N GLU A 117 -19.66 29.42 -15.44
CA GLU A 117 -19.91 28.61 -14.24
C GLU A 117 -19.37 27.18 -14.40
N ASP A 118 -19.52 26.58 -15.59
CA ASP A 118 -18.95 25.26 -15.89
C ASP A 118 -17.41 25.26 -15.85
N LEU A 119 -16.76 26.41 -16.13
CA LEU A 119 -15.31 26.59 -16.01
C LEU A 119 -14.82 26.67 -14.55
N LEU A 120 -15.67 27.04 -13.59
CA LEU A 120 -15.31 27.06 -12.16
C LEU A 120 -15.25 25.64 -11.57
N LEU A 121 -16.00 24.69 -12.14
CA LEU A 121 -16.11 23.32 -11.62
C LEU A 121 -14.76 22.62 -11.56
N GLY A 122 -14.38 22.19 -10.35
CA GLY A 122 -13.12 21.49 -10.10
C GLY A 122 -11.88 22.38 -10.03
N THR A 123 -12.03 23.72 -10.08
CA THR A 123 -10.92 24.66 -9.80
C THR A 123 -10.67 24.84 -8.30
N ASP A 124 -11.72 24.75 -7.48
CA ASP A 124 -11.69 24.68 -6.02
C ASP A 124 -12.73 23.64 -5.51
N PHE A 125 -12.87 23.46 -4.19
CA PHE A 125 -13.76 22.48 -3.57
C PHE A 125 -15.24 22.69 -3.94
N ASP A 126 -15.97 21.59 -4.15
CA ASP A 126 -17.38 21.56 -4.53
C ASP A 126 -18.31 22.37 -3.61
N ASN A 127 -17.93 22.64 -2.35
CA ASN A 127 -18.68 23.53 -1.47
C ASN A 127 -18.33 25.01 -1.67
N ILE A 128 -17.06 25.37 -1.92
CA ILE A 128 -16.65 26.77 -2.12
C ILE A 128 -17.24 27.30 -3.42
N ILE A 129 -17.26 26.49 -4.48
CA ILE A 129 -17.94 26.83 -5.74
C ILE A 129 -19.47 26.92 -5.53
N ALA A 130 -20.04 26.11 -4.65
CA ALA A 130 -21.46 26.18 -4.31
C ALA A 130 -21.83 27.46 -3.55
N ASP A 131 -20.99 27.86 -2.59
CA ASP A 131 -21.13 29.12 -1.85
C ASP A 131 -20.94 30.34 -2.78
N GLN A 132 -20.02 30.27 -3.75
CA GLN A 132 -19.80 31.31 -4.77
C GLN A 132 -20.95 31.45 -5.78
N LEU A 133 -21.56 30.34 -6.19
CA LEU A 133 -22.69 30.33 -7.13
C LEU A 133 -24.07 30.37 -6.44
N ASN A 134 -24.11 30.40 -5.10
CA ASN A 134 -25.32 30.31 -4.28
C ASN A 134 -26.21 29.09 -4.63
N LEU A 135 -25.55 27.94 -4.87
CA LEU A 135 -26.17 26.66 -5.24
C LEU A 135 -26.04 25.63 -4.10
N ASN A 136 -26.81 24.54 -4.16
CA ASN A 136 -26.57 23.40 -3.27
C ASN A 136 -25.29 22.67 -3.70
N GLN A 137 -24.40 22.36 -2.75
CA GLN A 137 -23.18 21.57 -2.98
C GLN A 137 -23.44 20.29 -3.81
N LEU A 138 -24.57 19.61 -3.60
CA LEU A 138 -24.93 18.41 -4.34
C LEU A 138 -25.27 18.70 -5.82
N GLN A 139 -25.78 19.87 -6.17
CA GLN A 139 -25.99 20.29 -7.57
C GLN A 139 -24.66 20.54 -8.27
N VAL A 140 -23.73 21.24 -7.62
CA VAL A 140 -22.35 21.46 -8.09
C VAL A 140 -21.62 20.13 -8.27
N THR A 141 -21.64 19.29 -7.24
CA THR A 141 -21.08 17.93 -7.25
C THR A 141 -21.67 17.09 -8.39
N HIS A 142 -22.98 17.17 -8.63
CA HIS A 142 -23.68 16.41 -9.67
C HIS A 142 -23.36 16.94 -11.08
N ARG A 143 -23.31 18.26 -11.31
CA ARG A 143 -22.84 18.82 -12.60
C ARG A 143 -21.39 18.45 -12.87
N ARG A 144 -20.52 18.60 -11.87
CA ARG A 144 -19.11 18.21 -11.97
C ARG A 144 -18.97 16.74 -12.39
N TYR A 145 -19.78 15.83 -11.84
CA TYR A 145 -19.84 14.44 -12.31
C TYR A 145 -20.47 14.28 -13.72
N GLN A 146 -21.48 15.07 -14.10
CA GLN A 146 -22.07 15.05 -15.45
C GLN A 146 -21.07 15.50 -16.53
N LEU A 147 -20.19 16.44 -16.21
CA LEU A 147 -19.08 16.87 -17.07
C LEU A 147 -17.81 16.01 -16.92
N SER A 148 -17.87 14.94 -16.10
CA SER A 148 -16.72 14.06 -15.79
C SER A 148 -15.48 14.78 -15.23
N VAL A 149 -15.65 15.99 -14.69
CA VAL A 149 -14.61 16.71 -13.98
C VAL A 149 -14.35 15.99 -12.64
N ASP A 150 -13.08 15.68 -12.39
CA ASP A 150 -12.65 15.03 -11.14
C ASP A 150 -12.90 15.98 -9.94
N PRO A 151 -13.35 15.50 -8.76
CA PRO A 151 -13.54 16.38 -7.61
C PRO A 151 -12.24 17.10 -7.27
N PHE A 152 -12.31 18.40 -6.95
CA PHE A 152 -11.12 19.15 -6.59
C PHE A 152 -10.44 18.50 -5.39
N ARG A 153 -9.26 17.95 -5.66
CA ARG A 153 -8.30 17.51 -4.67
C ARG A 153 -7.23 18.58 -4.62
N ARG A 154 -6.61 18.78 -3.46
CA ARG A 154 -5.29 19.42 -3.32
C ARG A 154 -4.14 18.66 -4.04
N SER A 155 -4.51 17.71 -4.90
CA SER A 155 -3.73 17.18 -6.02
C SER A 155 -4.62 17.22 -7.28
N ALA A 156 -4.78 18.41 -7.85
CA ALA A 156 -4.99 18.52 -9.30
C ALA A 156 -3.79 17.84 -10.01
N THR A 157 -3.93 17.55 -11.31
CA THR A 157 -2.79 17.07 -12.10
C THR A 157 -1.75 18.18 -12.16
N ILE A 158 -0.68 18.06 -11.36
CA ILE A 158 0.35 19.10 -11.23
C ILE A 158 0.94 19.38 -12.61
N GLN A 159 0.68 20.58 -13.12
CA GLN A 159 1.33 21.11 -14.31
C GLN A 159 2.74 21.52 -13.90
N TRP A 160 3.69 20.62 -14.12
CA TRP A 160 5.09 20.82 -13.77
C TRP A 160 5.68 21.91 -14.64
N THR A 161 5.75 23.13 -14.11
CA THR A 161 6.40 24.26 -14.76
C THR A 161 7.90 24.02 -14.88
N GLU A 162 8.54 24.69 -15.83
CA GLU A 162 10.01 24.66 -16.02
C GLU A 162 10.73 25.00 -14.71
N HIS A 163 10.31 26.08 -14.05
CA HIS A 163 10.74 26.50 -12.71
C HIS A 163 10.53 25.45 -11.60
N MET A 164 9.50 24.59 -11.67
CA MET A 164 9.39 23.45 -10.74
C MET A 164 10.38 22.32 -11.06
N LEU A 165 10.73 22.12 -12.33
CA LEU A 165 11.63 21.04 -12.75
C LEU A 165 13.09 21.38 -12.46
N ASP A 166 13.50 22.62 -12.70
CA ASP A 166 14.89 23.08 -12.54
C ASP A 166 15.34 22.98 -11.07
N ASN A 167 14.49 23.41 -10.13
CA ASN A 167 14.80 23.43 -8.69
C ASN A 167 14.49 22.08 -8.00
N LEU A 168 14.14 21.03 -8.77
CA LEU A 168 13.72 19.74 -8.22
C LEU A 168 14.93 18.93 -7.73
N GLY A 169 15.15 18.89 -6.43
CA GLY A 169 16.29 18.20 -5.81
C GLY A 169 17.43 19.12 -5.34
N GLU A 170 17.44 20.40 -5.76
CA GLU A 170 18.30 21.43 -5.16
C GLU A 170 17.90 21.75 -3.71
N ILE A 171 16.64 21.50 -3.36
CA ILE A 171 16.05 21.66 -2.03
C ILE A 171 15.34 20.38 -1.57
N SER A 172 15.03 20.26 -0.27
CA SER A 172 14.40 19.04 0.25
C SER A 172 12.97 18.87 -0.26
N ASP A 173 12.52 17.61 -0.43
CA ASP A 173 11.15 17.27 -0.86
C ASP A 173 10.06 17.94 0.01
N LYS A 174 10.38 18.31 1.26
CA LYS A 174 9.48 19.02 2.17
C LYS A 174 9.45 20.53 1.88
N ASP A 175 10.60 21.17 1.77
CA ASP A 175 10.68 22.62 1.56
C ASP A 175 10.21 22.99 0.14
N PHE A 176 10.43 22.10 -0.84
CA PHE A 176 9.87 22.19 -2.18
C PHE A 176 8.33 22.12 -2.16
N ALA A 177 7.77 21.19 -1.39
CA ALA A 177 6.32 21.04 -1.21
C ALA A 177 5.71 22.25 -0.47
N GLU A 178 6.40 22.81 0.51
CA GLU A 178 5.98 24.01 1.25
C GLU A 178 6.05 25.28 0.37
N TYR A 179 7.07 25.40 -0.51
CA TYR A 179 7.23 26.53 -1.44
C TYR A 179 6.20 26.57 -2.59
N PHE A 180 5.96 25.41 -3.20
CA PHE A 180 5.07 25.26 -4.35
C PHE A 180 3.64 24.81 -3.98
N GLU A 181 3.35 24.69 -2.68
CA GLU A 181 2.03 24.35 -2.11
C GLU A 181 1.43 23.02 -2.62
N ILE A 182 2.28 22.12 -3.12
CA ILE A 182 1.94 20.77 -3.56
C ILE A 182 2.30 19.71 -2.51
N CYS A 183 1.73 18.51 -2.60
CA CYS A 183 2.02 17.47 -1.63
C CYS A 183 3.41 16.82 -1.82
N VAL A 184 4.15 16.62 -0.72
CA VAL A 184 5.48 15.96 -0.66
C VAL A 184 5.51 14.62 -1.42
N ALA A 185 4.41 13.86 -1.39
CA ALA A 185 4.29 12.60 -2.11
C ALA A 185 4.43 12.77 -3.63
N SER A 186 3.89 13.85 -4.22
CA SER A 186 4.05 14.13 -5.66
C SER A 186 5.46 14.60 -6.01
N VAL A 187 6.11 15.35 -5.12
CA VAL A 187 7.53 15.75 -5.26
C VAL A 187 8.41 14.51 -5.36
N TYR A 188 8.31 13.62 -4.37
CA TYR A 188 8.98 12.31 -4.37
C TYR A 188 8.67 11.46 -5.61
N LEU A 189 7.40 11.39 -6.03
CA LEU A 189 7.00 10.61 -7.22
C LEU A 189 7.57 11.18 -8.53
N LYS A 190 7.62 12.51 -8.69
CA LYS A 190 8.20 13.15 -9.88
C LYS A 190 9.71 12.94 -9.94
N ARG A 191 10.41 13.10 -8.80
CA ARG A 191 11.84 12.82 -8.65
C ARG A 191 12.16 11.36 -8.98
N LEU A 192 11.36 10.43 -8.46
CA LEU A 192 11.47 9.00 -8.74
C LEU A 192 11.24 8.65 -10.22
N LEU A 193 10.33 9.35 -10.91
CA LEU A 193 10.10 9.20 -12.35
C LEU A 193 11.24 9.79 -13.21
N LEU A 194 11.82 10.91 -12.79
CA LEU A 194 12.94 11.58 -13.48
C LEU A 194 14.32 11.05 -13.05
N SER A 195 14.37 10.06 -12.15
CA SER A 195 15.61 9.51 -11.56
C SER A 195 16.48 10.53 -10.81
N ILE A 196 15.90 11.62 -10.32
CA ILE A 196 16.62 12.73 -9.65
C ILE A 196 16.93 12.37 -8.18
N PRO A 197 18.21 12.34 -7.74
CA PRO A 197 18.59 12.10 -6.34
C PRO A 197 18.00 13.12 -5.37
N ALA A 198 17.85 12.76 -4.08
CA ALA A 198 17.49 13.73 -3.04
C ALA A 198 18.59 14.77 -2.80
N LEU A 199 18.23 15.91 -2.20
CA LEU A 199 19.21 16.86 -1.69
C LEU A 199 20.27 16.13 -0.85
N ASN A 200 21.54 16.29 -1.25
CA ASN A 200 22.72 15.63 -0.66
C ASN A 200 22.76 14.07 -0.77
N ALA A 201 21.94 13.46 -1.62
CA ALA A 201 22.04 12.04 -1.97
C ALA A 201 22.78 11.85 -3.30
N ILE A 202 23.69 10.87 -3.34
CA ILE A 202 24.45 10.50 -4.55
C ILE A 202 23.71 9.40 -5.34
N ASP A 203 23.02 8.50 -4.63
CA ASP A 203 22.29 7.38 -5.24
C ASP A 203 20.98 7.84 -5.91
N PRO A 204 20.60 7.24 -7.05
CA PRO A 204 19.31 7.50 -7.69
C PRO A 204 18.13 7.06 -6.80
N PRO A 205 16.98 7.75 -6.88
CA PRO A 205 15.84 7.50 -6.01
C PRO A 205 15.29 6.08 -6.22
N SER A 206 15.09 5.36 -5.13
CA SER A 206 14.48 4.02 -5.14
C SER A 206 13.01 4.06 -4.71
N PRO A 207 12.15 3.18 -5.26
CA PRO A 207 10.76 3.05 -4.82
C PRO A 207 10.67 2.45 -3.40
N PRO A 208 9.53 2.60 -2.70
CA PRO A 208 9.36 2.06 -1.34
C PRO A 208 9.54 0.54 -1.30
N CYS A 209 10.19 0.02 -0.28
CA CYS A 209 10.45 -1.42 -0.18
C CYS A 209 9.14 -2.22 -0.05
N ILE A 210 8.94 -3.20 -0.94
CA ILE A 210 7.86 -4.19 -0.87
C ILE A 210 8.43 -5.63 -1.03
N PRO A 211 7.75 -6.67 -0.53
CA PRO A 211 8.23 -8.05 -0.62
C PRO A 211 8.47 -8.50 -2.06
N LYS A 212 9.55 -9.24 -2.31
CA LYS A 212 9.92 -9.74 -3.66
C LYS A 212 8.82 -10.59 -4.32
N ALA A 213 7.96 -11.25 -3.53
CA ALA A 213 6.78 -11.96 -4.03
C ALA A 213 5.72 -11.00 -4.59
N ALA A 214 5.42 -9.90 -3.89
CA ALA A 214 4.49 -8.88 -4.36
C ALA A 214 4.99 -8.18 -5.64
N ILE A 215 6.32 -7.95 -5.77
CA ILE A 215 6.93 -7.38 -6.99
C ILE A 215 6.60 -8.23 -8.23
N LYS A 216 6.67 -9.57 -8.11
CA LYS A 216 6.35 -10.50 -9.22
C LYS A 216 4.86 -10.51 -9.62
N LEU A 217 3.98 -9.94 -8.81
CA LEU A 217 2.52 -9.95 -9.01
C LEU A 217 1.96 -8.58 -9.40
N LEU A 218 2.80 -7.54 -9.47
CA LEU A 218 2.41 -6.22 -9.97
C LEU A 218 1.92 -6.33 -11.43
N GLY A 219 0.75 -5.73 -11.72
CA GLY A 219 0.12 -5.80 -13.05
C GLY A 219 -0.68 -7.08 -13.30
N ILE A 220 -0.38 -8.17 -12.59
CA ILE A 220 -1.16 -9.43 -12.63
C ILE A 220 -2.33 -9.37 -11.66
N LYS A 221 -2.07 -9.01 -10.39
CA LYS A 221 -3.08 -8.84 -9.33
C LYS A 221 -3.41 -7.37 -9.11
N THR A 222 -4.63 -7.08 -8.62
CA THR A 222 -5.04 -5.70 -8.33
C THR A 222 -4.34 -5.15 -7.08
N ASP A 223 -4.28 -3.81 -6.96
CA ASP A 223 -3.79 -3.11 -5.75
C ASP A 223 -4.48 -3.63 -4.48
N VAL A 224 -5.74 -4.04 -4.58
CA VAL A 224 -6.58 -4.47 -3.46
C VAL A 224 -6.23 -5.91 -3.05
N GLU A 225 -6.11 -6.84 -3.99
CA GLU A 225 -5.62 -8.20 -3.70
C GLU A 225 -4.24 -8.16 -3.05
N LEU A 226 -3.29 -7.40 -3.62
CA LEU A 226 -1.93 -7.28 -3.08
C LEU A 226 -1.89 -6.60 -1.70
N THR A 227 -2.86 -5.71 -1.40
CA THR A 227 -3.05 -5.13 -0.06
C THR A 227 -3.43 -6.22 0.95
N HIS A 228 -4.38 -7.10 0.61
CA HIS A 228 -4.88 -8.14 1.51
C HIS A 228 -3.95 -9.36 1.62
N GLU A 229 -3.30 -9.76 0.53
CA GLU A 229 -2.43 -10.94 0.47
C GLU A 229 -1.10 -10.75 1.23
N PHE A 230 -0.55 -9.53 1.21
CA PHE A 230 0.75 -9.22 1.81
C PHE A 230 0.67 -8.23 2.99
N SER A 231 -0.52 -7.77 3.37
CA SER A 231 -0.75 -6.75 4.42
C SER A 231 0.03 -5.45 4.20
N ILE A 232 0.18 -5.02 2.94
CA ILE A 232 0.92 -3.80 2.55
C ILE A 232 -0.10 -2.68 2.25
N GLY A 233 0.19 -1.44 2.65
CA GLY A 233 -0.59 -0.29 2.22
C GLY A 233 -0.63 -0.13 0.68
N ARG A 234 -1.70 0.45 0.15
CA ARG A 234 -1.88 0.67 -1.29
C ARG A 234 -0.83 1.60 -1.92
N TRP A 235 -0.22 2.50 -1.15
CA TRP A 235 0.74 3.48 -1.67
C TRP A 235 2.06 2.84 -2.15
N PRO A 236 2.82 2.06 -1.34
CA PRO A 236 4.02 1.36 -1.82
C PRO A 236 3.82 0.51 -3.08
N ILE A 237 2.67 -0.16 -3.20
CA ILE A 237 2.30 -0.98 -4.36
C ILE A 237 2.16 -0.09 -5.61
N ARG A 238 1.42 1.03 -5.50
CA ARG A 238 1.24 2.01 -6.57
C ARG A 238 2.55 2.64 -7.02
N VAL A 239 3.42 3.02 -6.08
CA VAL A 239 4.72 3.61 -6.41
C VAL A 239 5.62 2.60 -7.14
N ASN A 240 5.69 1.35 -6.67
CA ASN A 240 6.46 0.31 -7.35
C ASN A 240 5.92 -0.02 -8.75
N ARG A 241 4.59 0.03 -8.94
CA ARG A 241 3.99 -0.11 -10.28
C ARG A 241 4.43 1.03 -11.20
N LEU A 242 4.26 2.28 -10.74
CA LEU A 242 4.54 3.49 -11.52
C LEU A 242 6.02 3.57 -11.93
N PHE A 243 6.95 3.34 -11.00
CA PHE A 243 8.39 3.30 -11.26
C PHE A 243 8.81 2.21 -12.26
N ARG A 244 8.00 1.16 -12.44
CA ARG A 244 8.26 0.05 -13.38
C ARG A 244 7.52 0.20 -14.71
N GLY A 245 6.83 1.31 -14.95
CA GLY A 245 6.01 1.52 -16.15
C GLY A 245 4.84 0.54 -16.32
N LEU A 246 4.49 -0.21 -15.26
CA LEU A 246 3.49 -1.28 -15.35
C LEU A 246 2.07 -0.69 -15.31
N ALA A 247 1.18 -1.19 -16.18
CA ALA A 247 -0.23 -0.85 -16.13
C ALA A 247 -0.91 -1.40 -14.85
N PRO A 248 -1.99 -0.78 -14.35
CA PRO A 248 -2.83 -1.41 -13.32
C PRO A 248 -3.42 -2.72 -13.87
N ALA A 249 -3.49 -3.76 -13.04
CA ALA A 249 -4.18 -4.99 -13.40
C ALA A 249 -5.63 -4.69 -13.83
N GLN A 250 -6.08 -5.36 -14.89
CA GLN A 250 -7.38 -5.08 -15.50
C GLN A 250 -8.50 -5.23 -14.47
N ARG A 251 -9.32 -4.18 -14.32
CA ARG A 251 -10.45 -4.21 -13.40
C ARG A 251 -11.51 -5.16 -13.96
N LEU A 252 -12.05 -6.04 -13.10
CA LEU A 252 -13.24 -6.83 -13.44
C LEU A 252 -14.40 -5.87 -13.77
N PRO A 253 -15.29 -6.22 -14.71
CA PRO A 253 -16.38 -5.33 -15.14
C PRO A 253 -17.32 -4.97 -13.98
N ARG A 254 -17.78 -3.72 -13.97
CA ARG A 254 -18.78 -3.24 -13.01
C ARG A 254 -20.13 -3.90 -13.26
N SER A 255 -21.03 -3.87 -12.27
CA SER A 255 -22.35 -4.52 -12.37
C SER A 255 -23.23 -4.02 -13.52
N ASN A 256 -22.96 -2.83 -14.07
CA ASN A 256 -23.62 -2.23 -15.23
C ASN A 256 -22.88 -2.49 -16.57
N GLN A 257 -21.78 -3.26 -16.55
CA GLN A 257 -20.95 -3.62 -17.70
C GLN A 257 -20.92 -5.15 -17.91
N ILE A 258 -21.85 -5.88 -17.28
CA ILE A 258 -21.96 -7.34 -17.38
C ILE A 258 -23.23 -7.65 -18.16
N GLU A 259 -23.04 -8.13 -19.39
CA GLU A 259 -24.10 -8.78 -20.16
C GLU A 259 -24.35 -10.16 -19.55
N TRP A 260 -25.55 -10.37 -19.04
CA TRP A 260 -25.95 -11.62 -18.39
C TRP A 260 -26.53 -12.58 -19.42
N LYS A 261 -25.87 -13.73 -19.63
CA LYS A 261 -26.43 -14.81 -20.46
C LYS A 261 -27.42 -15.65 -19.63
N LEU A 262 -28.46 -16.16 -20.29
CA LEU A 262 -29.48 -17.04 -19.69
C LEU A 262 -28.85 -18.21 -18.90
N GLU A 263 -27.79 -18.83 -19.42
CA GLU A 263 -27.03 -19.90 -18.76
C GLU A 263 -26.40 -19.47 -17.42
N GLN A 264 -25.92 -18.22 -17.34
CA GLN A 264 -25.27 -17.66 -16.17
C GLN A 264 -26.30 -17.25 -15.12
N GLU A 265 -27.44 -16.69 -15.55
CA GLU A 265 -28.57 -16.41 -14.67
C GLU A 265 -29.17 -17.70 -14.09
N ALA A 266 -29.25 -18.75 -14.90
CA ALA A 266 -29.67 -20.09 -14.46
C ALA A 266 -28.70 -20.75 -13.46
N MET A 267 -27.52 -20.17 -13.18
CA MET A 267 -26.61 -20.59 -12.09
C MET A 267 -26.74 -19.75 -10.81
N LEU A 268 -27.41 -18.59 -10.85
CA LEU A 268 -27.67 -17.77 -9.65
C LEU A 268 -28.46 -18.60 -8.63
N GLY A 269 -28.00 -18.62 -7.38
CA GLY A 269 -28.60 -19.43 -6.31
C GLY A 269 -28.32 -20.94 -6.37
N LYS A 270 -27.75 -21.47 -7.47
CA LYS A 270 -27.27 -22.87 -7.56
C LYS A 270 -25.78 -23.03 -7.25
N VAL A 271 -25.01 -21.95 -7.43
CA VAL A 271 -23.57 -21.85 -7.17
C VAL A 271 -23.34 -20.64 -6.26
N SER A 272 -22.28 -20.66 -5.43
CA SER A 272 -21.98 -19.52 -4.56
C SER A 272 -21.68 -18.26 -5.38
N ASP A 273 -22.14 -17.09 -4.90
CA ASP A 273 -21.90 -15.79 -5.55
C ASP A 273 -20.37 -15.54 -5.77
N LEU A 274 -19.52 -16.14 -4.93
CA LEU A 274 -18.06 -16.12 -5.05
C LEU A 274 -17.53 -17.03 -6.18
N ASP A 275 -18.02 -18.26 -6.30
CA ASP A 275 -17.52 -19.22 -7.27
C ASP A 275 -18.07 -18.95 -8.68
N LEU A 276 -19.33 -18.51 -8.77
CA LEU A 276 -19.91 -18.00 -10.01
C LEU A 276 -19.17 -16.74 -10.49
N GLY A 277 -18.76 -15.86 -9.56
CA GLY A 277 -17.88 -14.72 -9.84
C GLY A 277 -16.54 -15.13 -10.46
N LYS A 278 -15.89 -16.19 -9.94
CA LYS A 278 -14.65 -16.75 -10.53
C LYS A 278 -14.88 -17.30 -11.94
N ILE A 279 -15.93 -18.09 -12.13
CA ILE A 279 -16.29 -18.72 -13.42
C ILE A 279 -16.51 -17.64 -14.49
N MET A 280 -17.30 -16.61 -14.17
CA MET A 280 -17.61 -15.51 -15.09
C MET A 280 -16.51 -14.44 -15.21
N LYS A 281 -15.47 -14.48 -14.36
CA LYS A 281 -14.46 -13.41 -14.18
C LYS A 281 -15.09 -12.05 -13.85
N VAL A 282 -16.09 -12.04 -12.97
CA VAL A 282 -16.77 -10.83 -12.46
C VAL A 282 -16.68 -10.73 -10.94
N SER A 283 -16.96 -9.56 -10.37
CA SER A 283 -16.96 -9.41 -8.91
C SER A 283 -18.12 -10.20 -8.29
N ALA A 284 -17.86 -10.89 -7.17
CA ALA A 284 -18.91 -11.59 -6.41
C ALA A 284 -20.05 -10.65 -5.97
N SER A 285 -19.73 -9.37 -5.73
CA SER A 285 -20.73 -8.33 -5.47
C SER A 285 -21.65 -8.08 -6.67
N SER A 286 -21.13 -8.10 -7.90
CA SER A 286 -21.94 -7.99 -9.12
C SER A 286 -22.90 -9.17 -9.26
N VAL A 287 -22.45 -10.38 -8.91
CA VAL A 287 -23.31 -11.59 -8.87
C VAL A 287 -24.40 -11.44 -7.82
N LYS A 288 -24.03 -11.01 -6.60
CA LYS A 288 -24.96 -10.70 -5.51
C LYS A 288 -26.04 -9.71 -5.95
N TYR A 289 -25.67 -8.59 -6.57
CA TYR A 289 -26.62 -7.58 -7.02
C TYR A 289 -27.59 -8.09 -8.10
N ARG A 290 -27.12 -8.88 -9.08
CA ARG A 290 -28.04 -9.49 -10.08
C ARG A 290 -28.97 -10.51 -9.43
N ARG A 291 -28.44 -11.34 -8.54
CA ARG A 291 -29.22 -12.32 -7.76
C ARG A 291 -30.34 -11.63 -6.97
N GLU A 292 -30.05 -10.51 -6.33
CA GLU A 292 -31.01 -9.74 -5.53
C GLU A 292 -32.02 -8.97 -6.38
N ALA A 293 -31.61 -8.43 -7.53
CA ALA A 293 -32.51 -7.81 -8.52
C ALA A 293 -33.49 -8.82 -9.17
N LEU A 294 -33.12 -10.10 -9.23
CA LEU A 294 -34.01 -11.19 -9.67
C LEU A 294 -34.76 -11.87 -8.49
N HIS A 295 -34.65 -11.33 -7.27
CA HIS A 295 -35.22 -11.87 -6.03
C HIS A 295 -34.82 -13.34 -5.71
N ILE A 296 -33.71 -13.82 -6.28
CA ILE A 296 -33.19 -15.17 -6.07
C ILE A 296 -32.52 -15.26 -4.68
N LYS A 297 -32.83 -16.30 -3.91
CA LYS A 297 -32.21 -16.52 -2.59
C LYS A 297 -30.71 -16.89 -2.76
N PRO A 298 -29.82 -16.49 -1.82
CA PRO A 298 -28.41 -16.88 -1.86
C PRO A 298 -28.22 -18.39 -1.96
N TYR A 299 -27.17 -18.84 -2.66
CA TYR A 299 -26.78 -20.25 -2.59
C TYR A 299 -26.30 -20.59 -1.18
N VAL A 300 -27.13 -21.29 -0.43
CA VAL A 300 -26.75 -21.91 0.85
C VAL A 300 -26.36 -23.35 0.56
N ARG A 301 -25.13 -23.75 0.95
CA ARG A 301 -24.67 -25.14 0.86
C ARG A 301 -25.32 -25.98 1.97
N VAL A 302 -26.64 -26.15 1.90
CA VAL A 302 -27.43 -26.93 2.85
C VAL A 302 -27.04 -28.40 2.73
N LYS A 303 -26.09 -28.84 3.57
CA LYS A 303 -25.99 -30.26 3.91
C LYS A 303 -27.18 -30.57 4.82
N GLU A 304 -28.01 -31.53 4.44
CA GLU A 304 -29.14 -31.90 5.28
C GLU A 304 -28.65 -32.48 6.60
N VAL A 305 -29.33 -32.10 7.68
CA VAL A 305 -28.98 -32.52 9.03
C VAL A 305 -29.68 -33.83 9.30
N ASP A 306 -29.00 -34.94 9.05
CA ASP A 306 -29.41 -36.25 9.57
C ASP A 306 -29.64 -36.15 11.09
N TRP A 307 -30.88 -36.27 11.54
CA TRP A 307 -31.29 -36.08 12.93
C TRP A 307 -31.16 -37.36 13.75
N ASN A 308 -29.96 -37.91 13.79
CA ASN A 308 -29.65 -39.08 14.60
C ASN A 308 -29.84 -38.81 16.12
N GLU A 309 -29.98 -39.90 16.88
CA GLU A 309 -30.27 -39.89 18.31
C GLU A 309 -29.27 -39.03 19.13
N PHE A 310 -28.00 -38.99 18.72
CA PHE A 310 -26.97 -38.17 19.34
C PHE A 310 -27.26 -36.68 19.22
N LYS A 311 -27.66 -36.19 18.02
CA LYS A 311 -28.03 -34.78 17.83
C LYS A 311 -29.31 -34.43 18.58
N LEU A 312 -30.34 -35.28 18.49
CA LEU A 312 -31.61 -35.09 19.21
C LEU A 312 -31.38 -34.97 20.72
N LYS A 313 -30.54 -35.84 21.30
CA LYS A 313 -30.15 -35.74 22.72
C LYS A 313 -29.30 -34.51 23.04
N GLY A 314 -28.66 -33.87 22.06
CA GLY A 314 -27.77 -32.71 22.25
C GLY A 314 -28.48 -31.35 22.25
N LEU A 315 -29.68 -31.25 21.65
CA LEU A 315 -30.51 -30.04 21.68
C LEU A 315 -30.79 -29.60 23.13
N GLY A 316 -30.69 -28.30 23.40
CA GLY A 316 -30.90 -27.74 24.75
C GLY A 316 -29.80 -28.06 25.78
N ARG A 317 -28.67 -28.69 25.41
CA ARG A 317 -27.52 -28.86 26.33
C ARG A 317 -26.48 -27.76 26.24
N SER A 318 -26.49 -27.00 25.16
CA SER A 318 -25.61 -25.89 24.86
C SER A 318 -26.28 -24.99 23.84
N GLU A 319 -25.85 -23.73 23.77
CA GLU A 319 -26.28 -22.73 22.79
C GLU A 319 -26.38 -23.31 21.36
N ASP A 320 -27.47 -22.99 20.65
CA ASP A 320 -27.76 -23.53 19.32
C ASP A 320 -26.65 -23.20 18.29
N LEU A 321 -25.93 -22.08 18.47
CA LEU A 321 -24.74 -21.71 17.70
C LEU A 321 -23.60 -22.73 17.85
N ALA A 322 -23.35 -23.21 19.08
CA ALA A 322 -22.28 -24.17 19.34
C ALA A 322 -22.62 -25.56 18.78
N LEU A 323 -23.89 -25.96 18.82
CA LEU A 323 -24.41 -27.17 18.19
C LEU A 323 -24.30 -27.09 16.66
N ALA A 324 -24.68 -25.94 16.07
CA ALA A 324 -24.59 -25.71 14.63
C ALA A 324 -23.15 -25.78 14.10
N GLN A 325 -22.18 -25.21 14.84
CA GLN A 325 -20.75 -25.34 14.55
C GLN A 325 -20.28 -26.80 14.68
N ALA A 326 -20.67 -27.51 15.74
CA ALA A 326 -20.26 -28.90 15.98
C ALA A 326 -20.82 -29.88 14.92
N TRP A 327 -22.01 -29.62 14.40
CA TRP A 327 -22.68 -30.46 13.39
C TRP A 327 -22.49 -29.96 11.96
N ASN A 328 -21.79 -28.84 11.77
CA ASN A 328 -21.59 -28.14 10.49
C ASN A 328 -22.92 -27.93 9.74
N CYS A 329 -23.86 -27.25 10.40
CA CYS A 329 -25.18 -26.91 9.87
C CYS A 329 -25.58 -25.46 10.21
N ASP A 330 -26.77 -25.06 9.75
CA ASP A 330 -27.32 -23.72 10.01
C ASP A 330 -27.93 -23.64 11.42
N VAL A 331 -27.67 -22.54 12.13
CA VAL A 331 -28.21 -22.27 13.49
C VAL A 331 -29.73 -22.29 13.50
N SER A 332 -30.36 -21.79 12.44
CA SER A 332 -31.83 -21.80 12.28
C SER A 332 -32.34 -23.22 12.36
N LYS A 333 -31.77 -24.17 11.60
CA LYS A 333 -32.21 -25.58 11.63
C LYS A 333 -32.04 -26.26 12.99
N VAL A 334 -31.09 -25.82 13.82
CA VAL A 334 -30.95 -26.29 15.20
C VAL A 334 -32.08 -25.75 16.07
N ARG A 335 -32.31 -24.43 16.03
CA ARG A 335 -33.39 -23.74 16.75
C ARG A 335 -34.77 -24.27 16.34
N ASP A 336 -35.06 -24.32 15.05
CA ASP A 336 -36.35 -24.79 14.51
C ASP A 336 -36.63 -26.24 14.98
N LYS A 337 -35.58 -27.08 15.09
CA LYS A 337 -35.72 -28.44 15.62
C LYS A 337 -35.88 -28.47 17.15
N ARG A 338 -35.13 -27.65 17.89
CA ARG A 338 -35.28 -27.44 19.35
C ARG A 338 -36.73 -27.05 19.69
N GLU A 339 -37.28 -26.09 18.95
CA GLU A 339 -38.63 -25.55 19.12
C GLU A 339 -39.72 -26.57 18.74
N SER A 340 -39.55 -27.33 17.64
CA SER A 340 -40.47 -28.43 17.31
C SER A 340 -40.56 -29.50 18.40
N LEU A 341 -39.49 -29.68 19.19
CA LEU A 341 -39.42 -30.61 20.32
C LEU A 341 -39.78 -29.97 21.67
N HIS A 342 -40.21 -28.70 21.67
CA HIS A 342 -40.60 -27.93 22.85
C HIS A 342 -39.48 -27.81 23.91
N ILE A 343 -38.22 -27.86 23.47
CA ILE A 343 -37.04 -27.75 24.34
C ILE A 343 -36.73 -26.26 24.56
N PRO A 344 -36.56 -25.77 25.82
CA PRO A 344 -36.22 -24.37 26.08
C PRO A 344 -34.81 -24.02 25.56
N GLU A 345 -34.56 -22.73 25.32
CA GLU A 345 -33.24 -22.26 24.90
C GLU A 345 -32.22 -22.34 26.04
N HIS A 346 -31.01 -22.80 25.74
CA HIS A 346 -29.94 -22.96 26.73
C HIS A 346 -29.05 -21.73 26.80
N HIS A 347 -29.33 -20.84 27.76
CA HIS A 347 -28.49 -19.68 28.05
C HIS A 347 -27.43 -20.02 29.12
N GLY A 348 -26.21 -20.40 28.70
CA GLY A 348 -25.08 -20.57 29.63
C GLY A 348 -24.05 -21.63 29.22
N PRO A 349 -23.10 -21.98 30.12
CA PRO A 349 -22.14 -23.05 29.87
C PRO A 349 -22.84 -24.40 29.68
N ARG A 350 -22.27 -25.28 28.84
CA ARG A 350 -22.85 -26.58 28.47
C ARG A 350 -23.23 -27.42 29.70
N CYS A 351 -24.45 -27.95 29.72
CA CYS A 351 -24.90 -28.94 30.69
C CYS A 351 -24.16 -30.28 30.49
N TRP A 352 -23.61 -30.83 31.58
CA TRP A 352 -22.87 -32.10 31.59
C TRP A 352 -23.66 -33.17 32.35
N LEU A 353 -23.83 -34.34 31.75
CA LEU A 353 -24.45 -35.49 32.44
C LEU A 353 -23.42 -36.19 33.33
N ASN A 354 -23.89 -36.83 34.42
CA ASN A 354 -23.03 -37.65 35.30
C ASN A 354 -22.26 -38.73 34.53
N SER A 355 -22.84 -39.31 33.47
CA SER A 355 -22.17 -40.27 32.57
C SER A 355 -21.05 -39.64 31.72
N GLU A 356 -21.17 -38.37 31.34
CA GLU A 356 -20.09 -37.61 30.67
C GLU A 356 -19.00 -37.21 31.67
N LEU A 357 -19.37 -36.84 32.90
CA LEU A 357 -18.42 -36.55 33.98
C LEU A 357 -17.57 -37.78 34.34
N ILE A 358 -18.15 -38.98 34.36
CA ILE A 358 -17.43 -40.26 34.54
C ILE A 358 -16.46 -40.54 33.36
N MET A 359 -16.71 -39.98 32.17
CA MET A 359 -15.81 -40.12 31.01
C MET A 359 -14.60 -39.17 31.10
N LEU A 360 -14.73 -38.03 31.77
CA LEU A 360 -13.62 -37.11 32.06
C LEU A 360 -12.61 -37.80 33.00
N GLY A 361 -11.46 -38.20 32.46
CA GLY A 361 -10.40 -38.89 33.22
C GLY A 361 -10.28 -40.39 32.95
N ARG A 362 -11.32 -41.05 32.39
CA ARG A 362 -11.19 -42.42 31.85
C ARG A 362 -10.58 -42.43 30.44
N LEU A 363 -10.83 -41.38 29.66
CA LEU A 363 -10.30 -41.18 28.31
C LEU A 363 -9.49 -39.89 28.24
N SER A 364 -8.66 -39.76 27.19
CA SER A 364 -7.87 -38.54 26.96
C SER A 364 -8.76 -37.37 26.51
N ASP A 365 -8.42 -36.13 26.92
CA ASP A 365 -9.20 -34.92 26.59
C ASP A 365 -9.61 -34.84 25.08
N PRO A 366 -8.75 -35.17 24.09
CA PRO A 366 -9.13 -35.15 22.66
C PRO A 366 -10.04 -36.31 22.20
N GLU A 367 -10.07 -37.42 22.94
CA GLU A 367 -10.87 -38.59 22.58
C GLU A 367 -12.28 -38.50 23.20
N THR A 368 -12.37 -38.06 24.47
CA THR A 368 -13.64 -37.65 25.09
C THR A 368 -14.32 -36.57 24.24
N ALA A 369 -13.55 -35.58 23.76
CA ALA A 369 -14.04 -34.54 22.84
C ALA A 369 -14.68 -35.12 21.58
N ARG A 370 -14.02 -36.10 20.94
CA ARG A 370 -14.54 -36.77 19.74
C ARG A 370 -15.81 -37.58 20.02
N ARG A 371 -15.88 -38.28 21.16
CA ARG A 371 -17.07 -39.09 21.55
C ARG A 371 -18.26 -38.23 21.99
N LEU A 372 -18.02 -37.05 22.56
CA LEU A 372 -19.06 -36.11 23.02
C LEU A 372 -19.39 -35.00 22.00
N GLY A 373 -18.75 -34.97 20.84
CA GLY A 373 -18.98 -33.99 19.77
C GLY A 373 -18.66 -32.54 20.15
N VAL A 374 -17.70 -32.32 21.05
CA VAL A 374 -17.33 -30.99 21.57
C VAL A 374 -15.84 -30.71 21.40
N SER A 375 -15.44 -29.43 21.53
CA SER A 375 -14.02 -29.05 21.51
C SER A 375 -13.24 -29.66 22.69
N SER A 376 -12.02 -30.11 22.43
CA SER A 376 -11.10 -30.61 23.48
C SER A 376 -10.74 -29.55 24.52
N THR A 377 -10.86 -28.26 24.19
CA THR A 377 -10.74 -27.17 25.17
C THR A 377 -11.91 -27.18 26.17
N VAL A 378 -13.13 -27.48 25.73
CA VAL A 378 -14.32 -27.53 26.61
C VAL A 378 -14.23 -28.73 27.57
N VAL A 379 -13.79 -29.88 27.07
CA VAL A 379 -13.46 -31.08 27.86
C VAL A 379 -12.36 -30.77 28.89
N ARG A 380 -11.25 -30.16 28.44
CA ARG A 380 -10.13 -29.77 29.29
C ARG A 380 -10.56 -28.81 30.41
N ASN A 381 -11.39 -27.83 30.08
CA ASN A 381 -11.85 -26.81 31.03
C ASN A 381 -12.76 -27.45 32.10
N LYS A 382 -13.76 -28.26 31.72
CA LYS A 382 -14.60 -28.96 32.71
C LYS A 382 -13.78 -29.93 33.56
N ARG A 383 -12.82 -30.64 32.98
CA ARG A 383 -11.89 -31.52 33.72
C ARG A 383 -11.05 -30.76 34.75
N ILE A 384 -10.64 -29.52 34.46
CA ILE A 384 -9.94 -28.64 35.41
C ILE A 384 -10.89 -28.15 36.52
N GLU A 385 -12.10 -27.72 36.15
CA GLU A 385 -13.15 -27.27 37.08
C GLU A 385 -13.47 -28.34 38.14
N ILE A 386 -13.60 -29.61 37.73
CA ILE A 386 -13.83 -30.76 38.61
C ILE A 386 -12.53 -31.40 39.15
N ASN A 387 -11.39 -30.71 39.04
CA ASN A 387 -10.06 -31.09 39.57
C ASN A 387 -9.50 -32.48 39.14
N ILE A 388 -10.01 -33.07 38.05
CA ILE A 388 -9.52 -34.36 37.54
C ILE A 388 -8.20 -34.16 36.79
N LYS A 389 -7.20 -35.01 37.07
CA LYS A 389 -5.88 -34.97 36.41
C LYS A 389 -5.99 -35.42 34.94
N PRO A 390 -5.28 -34.79 33.99
CA PRO A 390 -5.34 -35.16 32.57
C PRO A 390 -4.73 -36.54 32.33
N LEU A 391 -5.41 -37.36 31.51
CA LEU A 391 -4.88 -38.65 31.06
C LEU A 391 -3.83 -38.40 29.97
N LEU A 392 -2.58 -38.18 30.42
CA LEU A 392 -1.43 -37.87 29.57
C LEU A 392 -1.04 -39.08 28.72
N SER A 393 -1.16 -38.96 27.40
CA SER A 393 -0.67 -39.98 26.46
C SER A 393 0.81 -40.31 26.71
N GLN A 394 1.09 -41.58 26.96
CA GLN A 394 2.34 -42.02 27.56
C GLN A 394 3.50 -42.13 26.56
N LYS A 395 4.13 -40.98 26.28
CA LYS A 395 5.56 -40.89 25.98
C LYS A 395 6.10 -39.51 26.37
N LYS A 396 6.40 -39.33 27.65
CA LYS A 396 7.14 -38.14 28.15
C LYS A 396 8.44 -38.04 27.36
N PHE A 397 8.71 -36.90 26.73
CA PHE A 397 9.92 -36.73 25.93
C PHE A 397 11.16 -36.69 26.83
N ILE A 398 12.01 -37.73 26.74
CA ILE A 398 13.22 -37.85 27.54
C ILE A 398 14.37 -37.08 26.89
N TRP A 399 14.93 -36.13 27.65
CA TRP A 399 16.15 -35.41 27.33
C TRP A 399 17.39 -36.25 27.67
N THR A 400 17.88 -37.03 26.70
CA THR A 400 19.16 -37.76 26.81
C THR A 400 20.35 -36.80 26.64
N LYS A 401 21.54 -37.16 27.14
CA LYS A 401 22.77 -36.34 27.00
C LYS A 401 23.01 -35.90 25.54
N LYS A 402 22.85 -36.82 24.57
CA LYS A 402 22.96 -36.53 23.12
C LYS A 402 21.93 -35.49 22.62
N ARG A 403 20.71 -35.45 23.18
CA ARG A 403 19.66 -34.47 22.81
C ARG A 403 19.88 -33.12 23.49
N LEU A 404 20.41 -33.10 24.70
CA LEU A 404 20.79 -31.87 25.39
C LEU A 404 21.93 -31.13 24.67
N ALA A 405 22.92 -31.87 24.14
CA ALA A 405 24.01 -31.32 23.34
C ALA A 405 23.57 -30.68 21.99
N LEU A 406 22.30 -30.85 21.59
CA LEU A 406 21.74 -30.17 20.41
C LEU A 406 21.03 -28.85 20.76
N LEU A 407 20.73 -28.57 22.02
CA LEU A 407 20.09 -27.33 22.43
C LEU A 407 21.02 -26.14 22.17
N GLY A 408 20.55 -25.18 21.36
CA GLY A 408 21.35 -24.01 21.00
C GLY A 408 22.35 -24.23 19.85
N THR A 409 22.37 -25.38 19.16
CA THR A 409 23.19 -25.57 17.95
C THR A 409 22.47 -25.12 16.66
N MET A 410 21.14 -25.06 16.69
CA MET A 410 20.28 -24.59 15.61
C MET A 410 18.99 -23.97 16.16
N ALA A 411 18.20 -23.33 15.30
CA ALA A 411 16.91 -22.74 15.67
C ALA A 411 15.95 -23.78 16.32
N ASP A 412 15.25 -23.37 17.39
CA ASP A 412 14.38 -24.23 18.20
C ASP A 412 13.33 -24.98 17.35
N GLU A 413 12.83 -24.36 16.26
CA GLU A 413 11.90 -24.96 15.29
C GLU A 413 12.50 -26.16 14.54
N ARG A 414 13.73 -26.00 14.03
CA ARG A 414 14.44 -27.01 13.24
C ARG A 414 14.88 -28.18 14.12
N LEU A 415 15.30 -27.86 15.35
CA LEU A 415 15.60 -28.86 16.37
C LEU A 415 14.35 -29.61 16.83
N ALA A 416 13.21 -28.93 16.99
CA ALA A 416 11.94 -29.57 17.35
C ALA A 416 11.46 -30.55 16.27
N TYR A 417 11.60 -30.19 14.99
CA TYR A 417 11.33 -31.07 13.86
C TYR A 417 12.20 -32.34 13.90
N GLN A 418 13.53 -32.21 14.07
CA GLN A 418 14.44 -33.35 14.20
C GLN A 418 14.12 -34.25 15.40
N LEU A 419 13.75 -33.65 16.54
CA LEU A 419 13.41 -34.38 17.76
C LEU A 419 11.97 -34.92 17.79
N LYS A 420 11.16 -34.62 16.78
CA LYS A 420 9.72 -34.92 16.68
C LYS A 420 8.92 -34.43 17.91
N VAL A 421 9.20 -33.19 18.34
CA VAL A 421 8.49 -32.48 19.43
C VAL A 421 7.97 -31.13 18.93
N THR A 422 7.20 -30.42 19.77
CA THR A 422 6.82 -29.03 19.47
C THR A 422 7.96 -28.05 19.84
N PRO A 423 8.12 -26.91 19.14
CA PRO A 423 9.14 -25.90 19.47
C PRO A 423 9.11 -25.40 20.91
N ASN A 424 7.93 -25.40 21.53
CA ASN A 424 7.73 -25.04 22.94
C ASN A 424 8.46 -26.00 23.91
N VAL A 425 8.56 -27.30 23.60
CA VAL A 425 9.31 -28.28 24.41
C VAL A 425 10.82 -27.97 24.37
N VAL A 426 11.33 -27.64 23.19
CA VAL A 426 12.74 -27.25 22.97
C VAL A 426 13.05 -25.94 23.70
N SER A 427 12.29 -24.88 23.40
CA SER A 427 12.49 -23.54 23.97
C SER A 427 12.38 -23.55 25.50
N LYS A 428 11.43 -24.29 26.09
CA LYS A 428 11.34 -24.45 27.56
C LYS A 428 12.57 -25.13 28.16
N LYS A 429 13.13 -26.17 27.53
CA LYS A 429 14.34 -26.82 28.06
C LYS A 429 15.59 -25.96 27.85
N ARG A 430 15.66 -25.25 26.73
CA ARG A 430 16.71 -24.26 26.43
C ARG A 430 16.74 -23.16 27.51
N VAL A 431 15.58 -22.58 27.84
CA VAL A 431 15.42 -21.59 28.93
C VAL A 431 15.74 -22.19 30.31
N GLN A 432 15.27 -23.40 30.63
CA GLN A 432 15.58 -24.06 31.91
C GLN A 432 17.10 -24.27 32.13
N LEU A 433 17.89 -24.34 31.06
CA LEU A 433 19.34 -24.51 31.10
C LEU A 433 20.10 -23.20 30.85
N ASN A 434 19.41 -22.04 30.85
CA ASN A 434 19.96 -20.72 30.53
C ASN A 434 20.71 -20.64 29.18
N ILE A 435 20.39 -21.53 28.25
CA ILE A 435 21.00 -21.55 26.91
C ILE A 435 20.38 -20.39 26.11
N PRO A 436 21.19 -19.48 25.51
CA PRO A 436 20.67 -18.38 24.70
C PRO A 436 19.89 -18.90 23.49
N ILE A 437 18.95 -18.10 22.98
CA ILE A 437 18.27 -18.40 21.71
C ILE A 437 19.34 -18.51 20.62
N TRP A 438 19.29 -19.57 19.80
CA TRP A 438 20.23 -19.73 18.69
C TRP A 438 20.15 -18.54 17.73
N SER A 439 21.14 -17.67 17.86
CA SER A 439 21.37 -16.59 16.91
C SER A 439 22.18 -17.18 15.78
N SER A 440 21.55 -17.30 14.60
CA SER A 440 22.23 -17.73 13.37
C SER A 440 23.54 -16.96 13.20
N PRO A 441 24.66 -17.60 12.80
CA PRO A 441 25.93 -16.90 12.58
C PRO A 441 25.81 -15.75 11.58
N HIS A 442 24.81 -15.80 10.69
CA HIS A 442 24.45 -14.72 9.76
C HIS A 442 23.77 -13.50 10.41
N LYS A 443 23.70 -13.44 11.75
CA LYS A 443 23.33 -12.26 12.54
C LYS A 443 24.54 -11.62 13.26
N GLY A 444 25.72 -11.67 12.64
CA GLY A 444 26.70 -10.58 12.76
C GLY A 444 27.19 -10.30 14.18
N THR A 445 27.74 -11.31 14.85
CA THR A 445 28.28 -11.19 16.21
C THR A 445 29.50 -10.26 16.22
N TRP A 446 29.32 -9.02 16.68
CA TRP A 446 30.38 -8.01 16.76
C TRP A 446 31.48 -8.29 17.81
N SER A 447 31.46 -9.46 18.45
CA SER A 447 32.46 -9.88 19.46
C SER A 447 33.85 -10.21 18.89
N ASN A 448 34.05 -10.22 17.57
CA ASN A 448 35.36 -10.42 16.96
C ASN A 448 36.05 -9.05 16.73
N PRO A 449 37.15 -8.71 17.42
CA PRO A 449 37.84 -7.43 17.26
C PRO A 449 38.32 -7.17 15.81
N LYS A 450 38.70 -8.23 15.08
CA LYS A 450 39.14 -8.13 13.68
C LYS A 450 38.00 -7.73 12.72
N ALA A 451 36.74 -7.88 13.13
CA ALA A 451 35.58 -7.40 12.39
C ALA A 451 35.27 -5.91 12.68
N ILE A 452 35.58 -5.42 13.89
CA ILE A 452 35.46 -4.01 14.25
C ILE A 452 36.56 -3.20 13.53
N ALA A 453 37.80 -3.68 13.53
CA ALA A 453 38.95 -3.00 12.91
C ALA A 453 38.85 -2.78 11.38
N LYS A 454 37.92 -3.45 10.69
CA LYS A 454 37.65 -3.24 9.26
C LYS A 454 36.52 -2.23 8.97
N LEU A 455 35.80 -1.75 9.99
CA LEU A 455 34.77 -0.73 9.80
C LEU A 455 35.41 0.56 9.23
N GLY A 456 34.89 1.05 8.11
CA GLY A 456 35.44 2.23 7.43
C GLY A 456 36.67 1.98 6.54
N THR A 457 37.26 0.77 6.53
CA THR A 457 38.41 0.46 5.64
C THR A 457 37.99 -0.03 4.25
N MET A 458 36.71 -0.30 4.04
CA MET A 458 36.10 -0.74 2.78
C MET A 458 34.59 -0.47 2.81
N SER A 459 33.93 -0.60 1.66
CA SER A 459 32.51 -0.33 1.49
C SER A 459 31.62 -1.17 2.42
N ASP A 460 30.60 -0.55 3.03
CA ASP A 460 29.68 -1.21 3.99
C ASP A 460 29.04 -2.52 3.43
N PRO A 461 28.65 -2.61 2.13
CA PRO A 461 28.18 -3.86 1.51
C PRO A 461 29.23 -4.96 1.36
N ASP A 462 30.48 -4.61 1.08
CA ASP A 462 31.55 -5.60 0.85
C ASP A 462 32.12 -6.13 2.17
N LEU A 463 32.20 -5.26 3.18
CA LEU A 463 32.44 -5.67 4.56
C LEU A 463 31.30 -6.58 5.07
N ALA A 464 30.05 -6.33 4.67
CA ALA A 464 28.93 -7.20 5.00
C ALA A 464 29.05 -8.59 4.36
N LYS A 465 29.45 -8.68 3.08
CA LYS A 465 29.78 -9.97 2.42
C LYS A 465 30.88 -10.70 3.19
N PHE A 466 32.00 -10.02 3.48
CA PHE A 466 33.16 -10.60 4.17
C PHE A 466 32.82 -11.10 5.59
N LEU A 467 31.93 -10.41 6.31
CA LEU A 467 31.50 -10.79 7.66
C LEU A 467 30.26 -11.70 7.71
N GLY A 468 29.72 -12.13 6.57
CA GLY A 468 28.48 -12.92 6.51
C GLY A 468 27.26 -12.21 7.14
N ASN A 469 27.26 -10.88 7.12
CA ASN A 469 26.35 -10.00 7.86
C ASN A 469 25.50 -9.15 6.87
N THR A 470 24.62 -8.30 7.39
CA THR A 470 23.85 -7.34 6.56
C THR A 470 24.52 -5.97 6.51
N ALA A 471 24.54 -5.33 5.34
CA ALA A 471 25.09 -3.97 5.16
C ALA A 471 24.46 -2.96 6.13
N SER A 472 23.16 -3.08 6.39
CA SER A 472 22.44 -2.24 7.36
C SER A 472 22.90 -2.44 8.82
N ALA A 473 23.46 -3.60 9.16
CA ALA A 473 24.07 -3.83 10.47
C ALA A 473 25.51 -3.29 10.54
N VAL A 474 26.28 -3.40 9.45
CA VAL A 474 27.61 -2.79 9.31
C VAL A 474 27.50 -1.26 9.43
N TYR A 475 26.64 -0.62 8.63
CA TYR A 475 26.31 0.81 8.73
C TYR A 475 25.92 1.23 10.15
N ARG A 476 25.03 0.48 10.81
CA ARG A 476 24.61 0.80 12.19
C ARG A 476 25.75 0.68 13.20
N LYS A 477 26.65 -0.30 13.06
CA LYS A 477 27.82 -0.42 13.95
C LYS A 477 28.86 0.65 13.69
N ARG A 478 29.11 0.96 12.41
CA ARG A 478 30.00 2.05 11.96
C ARG A 478 29.54 3.40 12.53
N LYS A 479 28.24 3.72 12.40
CA LYS A 479 27.62 4.92 12.99
C LYS A 479 27.63 4.90 14.53
N GLN A 480 27.41 3.75 15.18
CA GLN A 480 27.52 3.63 16.65
C GLN A 480 28.93 3.95 17.16
N MET A 481 29.97 3.61 16.39
CA MET A 481 31.38 3.87 16.74
C MET A 481 31.91 5.22 16.22
N GLY A 482 31.05 6.09 15.66
CA GLY A 482 31.47 7.39 15.11
C GLY A 482 32.33 7.32 13.84
N ILE A 483 32.50 6.14 13.24
CA ILE A 483 33.42 5.93 12.12
C ILE A 483 32.81 6.51 10.82
N PRO A 484 33.54 7.34 10.04
CA PRO A 484 33.05 7.86 8.76
C PRO A 484 32.80 6.75 7.74
N ALA A 485 32.07 7.06 6.67
CA ALA A 485 31.91 6.10 5.57
C ALA A 485 33.24 5.90 4.83
N TYR A 486 33.48 4.70 4.29
CA TYR A 486 34.62 4.48 3.39
C TYR A 486 34.40 5.29 2.10
N VAL A 487 35.17 6.37 1.94
CA VAL A 487 35.27 7.12 0.69
C VAL A 487 36.46 6.56 -0.08
N ALA A 488 36.20 5.94 -1.23
CA ALA A 488 37.27 5.55 -2.13
C ALA A 488 37.97 6.82 -2.65
N LYS A 489 39.28 6.95 -2.41
CA LYS A 489 40.08 7.98 -3.10
C LYS A 489 40.08 7.64 -4.59
N ILE A 490 39.34 8.41 -5.38
CA ILE A 490 39.48 8.40 -6.83
C ILE A 490 40.89 8.90 -7.13
N ALA A 491 41.74 8.04 -7.68
CA ALA A 491 42.99 8.48 -8.28
C ALA A 491 42.61 9.29 -9.53
N MET A 492 42.89 10.59 -9.51
CA MET A 492 42.95 11.37 -10.76
C MET A 492 44.03 10.73 -11.63
N LEU A 493 43.64 10.25 -12.81
CA LEU A 493 44.59 9.78 -13.80
C LEU A 493 45.27 10.99 -14.43
N SER A 494 46.55 11.14 -14.12
CA SER A 494 47.51 12.07 -14.75
C SER A 494 48.28 11.36 -15.85
#